data_AF-A0A2V9UQN5-F1
#
_entry.id   AF-A0A2V9UQN5-F1
#
_cell.length_a   1.000
_cell.length_b   1.000
_cell.length_c   1.000
_cell.angle_alpha   90.00
_cell.angle_beta   90.00
_cell.angle_gamma   90.00
#
_symmetry.space_group_name_H-M   'P 1'
#
loop_
_entity.id
_entity.type
_entity.pdbx_description
1 polymer ?
#
loop_
_entity_poly.entity_id
_entity_poly.type
_entity_poly.pdbx_seq_one_letter_code
_entity_poly.pdbx_strand_id
1 'polypeptide(L)'
;TAKWRGQIYGAPRFSWFIDRPVIYHGVFGEGFFQSMYAAPQSDVAAYLSSIEWFALTLFLFGLGIFLPSLRIVPYLMFGGTLTVALSYMVRAHIEPKFDTVPARLLVMCLAFVQPLVRGFSRYFTWLHFKRTPRNVISTHEHLPADAKPARGVRRRVFWSDEGRDRHHLLGQIFQLLEEEGWRYSVDTGWNEWDIQIYGNFWWSIVLQTVTEDHSGAKRLTRVRLRNRMVTTTVIFNLIALSIVIYRQLHASHLDLWSVVPYGIFLLFLWGRARALKSRVAELVDLAAHRAGLHRINDKDVVVEPVMPVQVIEAIQADSMR
;
A
#
# COMPACT_ATOMS: atom_id res chain seq x y z
N THR A 1 23.67 -39.82 -11.06
CA THR A 1 24.23 -39.22 -9.83
C THR A 1 23.48 -37.95 -9.48
N ALA A 2 22.50 -38.05 -8.57
CA ALA A 2 21.72 -36.90 -8.11
C ALA A 2 22.56 -36.10 -7.11
N LYS A 3 23.08 -34.95 -7.55
CA LYS A 3 23.88 -34.05 -6.72
C LYS A 3 22.93 -33.09 -5.99
N TRP A 4 22.69 -33.36 -4.71
CA TRP A 4 21.99 -32.43 -3.83
C TRP A 4 22.79 -31.12 -3.73
N ARG A 5 22.15 -29.98 -4.02
CA ARG A 5 22.78 -28.65 -4.12
C ARG A 5 22.69 -27.80 -2.84
N GLY A 6 22.26 -28.38 -1.72
CA GLY A 6 22.39 -27.75 -0.41
C GLY A 6 21.63 -26.43 -0.22
N GLN A 7 20.40 -26.32 -0.75
CA GLN A 7 19.59 -25.12 -0.55
C GLN A 7 18.25 -25.46 0.07
N ILE A 8 18.09 -25.06 1.33
CA ILE A 8 16.86 -25.27 2.10
C ILE A 8 15.98 -24.00 2.05
N TYR A 9 16.58 -22.80 1.99
CA TYR A 9 15.84 -21.55 1.75
C TYR A 9 16.70 -20.57 0.92
N GLY A 10 16.24 -20.22 -0.29
CA GLY A 10 16.79 -19.16 -1.13
C GLY A 10 17.54 -19.62 -2.39
N ALA A 11 17.08 -19.23 -3.58
CA ALA A 11 17.82 -19.40 -4.83
C ALA A 11 18.88 -18.29 -4.98
N PRO A 12 20.13 -18.58 -5.41
CA PRO A 12 21.16 -17.58 -5.64
C PRO A 12 21.23 -17.32 -7.15
N ARG A 13 20.43 -16.40 -7.67
CA ARG A 13 20.55 -15.99 -9.08
C ARG A 13 20.04 -14.56 -9.28
N PHE A 14 20.89 -13.55 -9.08
CA PHE A 14 20.69 -12.18 -9.59
C PHE A 14 19.28 -11.55 -9.37
N SER A 15 18.48 -12.12 -8.48
CA SER A 15 17.05 -11.85 -8.36
C SER A 15 16.78 -10.78 -7.32
N TRP A 16 17.73 -10.48 -6.42
CA TRP A 16 17.56 -9.42 -5.42
C TRP A 16 17.22 -8.06 -6.05
N PHE A 17 17.74 -7.76 -7.25
CA PHE A 17 17.49 -6.47 -7.91
C PHE A 17 16.10 -6.32 -8.52
N ILE A 18 15.41 -7.42 -8.85
CA ILE A 18 14.15 -7.40 -9.62
C ILE A 18 13.03 -8.15 -8.89
N ASP A 19 13.32 -9.32 -8.32
CA ASP A 19 12.34 -10.18 -7.65
C ASP A 19 12.41 -10.01 -6.13
N ARG A 20 11.42 -9.32 -5.56
CA ARG A 20 11.27 -9.29 -4.09
C ARG A 20 10.45 -10.52 -3.65
N PRO A 21 10.96 -11.35 -2.72
CA PRO A 21 10.16 -12.46 -2.20
C PRO A 21 8.92 -11.90 -1.52
N VAL A 22 7.77 -12.52 -1.79
CA VAL A 22 6.52 -12.18 -1.13
C VAL A 22 6.43 -13.00 0.15
N ILE A 23 6.41 -12.31 1.28
CA ILE A 23 6.35 -12.92 2.61
C ILE A 23 4.90 -12.91 3.06
N TYR A 24 4.33 -14.09 3.27
CA TYR A 24 3.07 -14.21 3.99
C TYR A 24 3.37 -14.12 5.48
N HIS A 25 2.75 -13.15 6.16
CA HIS A 25 2.93 -12.91 7.59
C HIS A 25 1.71 -13.30 8.41
N GLY A 26 0.67 -13.89 7.80
CA GLY A 26 -0.61 -14.14 8.48
C GLY A 26 -1.42 -12.86 8.66
N VAL A 27 -2.73 -13.00 8.83
CA VAL A 27 -3.64 -11.86 9.00
C VAL A 27 -3.17 -11.02 10.18
N PHE A 28 -2.99 -9.72 9.94
CA PHE A 28 -2.43 -8.76 10.89
C PHE A 28 -1.00 -9.08 11.36
N GLY A 29 -0.26 -9.97 10.71
CA GLY A 29 1.09 -10.36 11.14
C GLY A 29 1.14 -11.46 12.20
N GLU A 30 0.03 -12.17 12.43
CA GLU A 30 -0.07 -13.24 13.44
C GLU A 30 0.27 -14.65 12.91
N GLY A 31 0.88 -14.74 11.73
CA GLY A 31 1.28 -16.02 11.17
C GLY A 31 2.35 -16.69 12.05
N PHE A 32 2.08 -17.92 12.51
CA PHE A 32 3.04 -18.72 13.28
C PHE A 32 4.38 -18.93 12.56
N PHE A 33 4.37 -18.90 11.22
CA PHE A 33 5.55 -18.98 10.39
C PHE A 33 5.41 -18.03 9.18
N GLN A 34 6.53 -17.40 8.81
CA GLN A 34 6.60 -16.57 7.62
C GLN A 34 6.96 -17.44 6.42
N SER A 35 5.94 -17.83 5.64
CA SER A 35 6.19 -18.54 4.38
C SER A 35 6.73 -17.56 3.34
N MET A 36 7.95 -17.80 2.89
CA MET A 36 8.51 -17.13 1.71
C MET A 36 8.07 -17.86 0.46
N TYR A 37 7.26 -17.19 -0.36
CA TYR A 37 6.91 -17.70 -1.68
C TYR A 37 7.97 -17.25 -2.67
N ALA A 38 8.46 -18.19 -3.49
CA ALA A 38 9.28 -17.84 -4.64
C ALA A 38 8.44 -16.95 -5.57
N ALA A 39 9.01 -15.83 -6.02
CA ALA A 39 8.36 -14.97 -6.99
C ALA A 39 8.02 -15.77 -8.27
N PRO A 40 6.91 -15.46 -8.97
CA PRO A 40 6.58 -16.07 -10.25
C PRO A 40 7.73 -15.91 -11.25
N GLN A 41 7.81 -16.81 -12.25
CA GLN A 41 8.94 -16.99 -13.16
C GLN A 41 9.40 -15.78 -14.02
N SER A 42 8.81 -14.59 -13.87
CA SER A 42 9.43 -13.31 -14.28
C SER A 42 8.58 -12.09 -13.89
N ASP A 43 9.03 -11.31 -12.90
CA ASP A 43 8.37 -10.05 -12.53
C ASP A 43 8.35 -9.05 -13.70
N VAL A 44 9.37 -9.06 -14.55
CA VAL A 44 9.43 -8.23 -15.76
C VAL A 44 8.26 -8.52 -16.71
N ALA A 45 7.92 -9.79 -16.93
CA ALA A 45 6.79 -10.14 -17.79
C ALA A 45 5.45 -9.73 -17.14
N ALA A 46 5.34 -9.85 -15.81
CA ALA A 46 4.18 -9.37 -15.07
C ALA A 46 4.02 -7.85 -15.17
N TYR A 47 5.12 -7.08 -15.07
CA TYR A 47 5.10 -5.62 -15.27
C TYR A 47 4.76 -5.25 -16.72
N LEU A 48 5.41 -5.84 -17.72
CA LEU A 48 5.17 -5.57 -19.14
C LEU A 48 3.75 -5.92 -19.60
N SER A 49 3.11 -6.89 -18.94
CA SER A 49 1.72 -7.27 -19.18
C SER A 49 0.72 -6.57 -18.26
N SER A 50 1.17 -5.71 -17.34
CA SER A 50 0.29 -5.00 -16.41
C SER A 50 -0.56 -3.94 -17.12
N ILE A 51 -1.74 -3.68 -16.57
CA ILE A 51 -2.60 -2.59 -17.06
C ILE A 51 -1.97 -1.22 -16.80
N GLU A 52 -1.18 -1.09 -15.73
CA GLU A 52 -0.43 0.12 -15.40
C GLU A 52 0.61 0.44 -16.49
N TRP A 53 1.35 -0.57 -16.97
CA TRP A 53 2.27 -0.42 -18.10
C TRP A 53 1.56 -0.06 -19.40
N PHE A 54 0.45 -0.73 -19.70
CA PHE A 54 -0.33 -0.44 -20.90
C PHE A 54 -0.94 0.98 -20.87
N ALA A 55 -1.49 1.41 -19.74
CA ALA A 55 -2.02 2.75 -19.55
C ALA A 55 -0.91 3.81 -19.70
N LEU A 56 0.28 3.56 -19.13
CA LEU A 56 1.44 4.43 -19.32
C LEU A 56 1.88 4.48 -20.79
N THR A 57 1.88 3.33 -21.48
CA THR A 57 2.21 3.25 -22.91
C THR A 57 1.27 4.13 -23.73
N LEU A 58 -0.05 4.04 -23.49
CA LEU A 58 -1.05 4.87 -24.17
C LEU A 58 -0.88 6.36 -23.82
N PHE A 59 -0.60 6.66 -22.56
CA PHE A 59 -0.33 8.04 -22.12
C PHE A 59 0.88 8.64 -22.84
N LEU A 60 2.00 7.91 -22.91
CA LEU A 60 3.21 8.36 -23.60
C LEU A 60 3.03 8.42 -25.11
N PHE A 61 2.19 7.56 -25.68
CA PHE A 61 1.81 7.65 -27.09
C PHE A 61 1.11 8.98 -27.39
N GLY A 62 0.15 9.38 -26.55
CA GLY A 62 -0.49 10.70 -26.64
C GLY A 62 0.50 11.85 -26.47
N LEU A 63 1.43 11.74 -25.51
CA LEU A 63 2.48 12.76 -25.32
C LEU A 63 3.44 12.85 -26.51
N GLY A 64 3.76 11.72 -27.15
CA GLY A 64 4.62 11.63 -28.31
C GLY A 64 4.08 12.35 -29.56
N ILE A 65 2.77 12.60 -29.64
CA ILE A 65 2.18 13.43 -30.69
C ILE A 65 2.80 14.84 -30.63
N PHE A 66 2.85 15.42 -29.43
CA PHE A 66 3.35 16.77 -29.15
C PHE A 66 4.87 16.83 -28.99
N LEU A 67 5.51 15.75 -28.53
CA LEU A 67 6.94 15.66 -28.29
C LEU A 67 7.56 14.57 -29.19
N PRO A 68 8.04 14.92 -30.40
CA PRO A 68 8.57 13.95 -31.36
C PRO A 68 9.70 13.08 -30.83
N SER A 69 10.55 13.63 -29.95
CA SER A 69 11.66 12.93 -29.31
C SER A 69 11.21 11.74 -28.46
N LEU A 70 9.98 11.74 -27.95
CA LEU A 70 9.46 10.68 -27.08
C LEU A 70 8.74 9.58 -27.85
N ARG A 71 8.48 9.74 -29.16
CA ARG A 71 7.65 8.81 -29.95
C ARG A 71 8.15 7.37 -29.94
N ILE A 72 9.47 7.16 -29.91
CA ILE A 72 10.05 5.82 -29.93
C ILE A 72 9.73 5.01 -28.66
N VAL A 73 9.57 5.68 -27.51
CA VAL A 73 9.37 5.06 -26.20
C VAL A 73 8.10 4.21 -26.13
N PRO A 74 6.90 4.72 -26.43
CA PRO A 74 5.67 3.92 -26.38
C PRO A 74 5.68 2.75 -27.38
N TYR A 75 6.35 2.86 -28.53
CA TYR A 75 6.50 1.72 -29.45
C TYR A 75 7.35 0.60 -28.84
N LEU A 76 8.47 0.95 -28.17
CA LEU A 76 9.30 -0.03 -27.46
C LEU A 76 8.53 -0.66 -26.29
N MET A 77 7.76 0.14 -25.55
CA MET A 77 6.94 -0.36 -24.45
C MET A 77 5.86 -1.34 -24.92
N PHE A 78 5.16 -1.01 -26.00
CA PHE A 78 4.18 -1.89 -26.62
C PHE A 78 4.84 -3.16 -27.20
N GLY A 79 6.01 -3.02 -27.82
CA GLY A 79 6.81 -4.14 -28.31
C GLY A 79 7.22 -5.12 -27.19
N GLY A 80 7.53 -4.60 -26.00
CA GLY A 80 7.77 -5.41 -24.81
C GLY A 80 6.55 -6.24 -24.39
N THR A 81 5.37 -5.63 -24.32
CA THR A 81 4.11 -6.34 -24.04
C THR A 81 3.80 -7.40 -25.09
N LEU A 82 4.01 -7.08 -26.37
CA LEU A 82 3.80 -8.01 -27.48
C LEU A 82 4.77 -9.19 -27.43
N THR A 83 6.02 -8.95 -27.03
CA THR A 83 7.04 -10.00 -26.88
C THR A 83 6.65 -10.98 -25.77
N VAL A 84 6.10 -10.48 -24.65
CA VAL A 84 5.56 -11.34 -23.59
C VAL A 84 4.40 -12.19 -24.14
N ALA A 85 3.43 -11.60 -24.83
CA ALA A 85 2.33 -12.37 -25.43
C ALA A 85 2.81 -13.41 -26.45
N LEU A 86 3.78 -13.05 -27.29
CA LEU A 86 4.42 -13.95 -28.25
C LEU A 86 5.15 -15.11 -27.55
N SER A 87 5.76 -14.86 -26.39
CA SER A 87 6.40 -15.92 -25.61
C SER A 87 5.40 -16.99 -25.16
N TYR A 88 4.16 -16.60 -24.80
CA TYR A 88 3.08 -17.55 -24.49
C TYR A 88 2.65 -18.34 -25.74
N MET A 89 2.56 -17.69 -26.90
CA MET A 89 2.27 -18.36 -28.18
C MET A 89 3.24 -19.51 -28.47
N VAL A 90 4.54 -19.28 -28.25
CA VAL A 90 5.60 -20.25 -28.56
C VAL A 90 5.72 -21.32 -27.48
N ARG A 91 5.59 -20.95 -26.20
CA ARG A 91 5.88 -21.84 -25.07
C ARG A 91 4.67 -22.59 -24.53
N ALA A 92 3.46 -22.21 -24.90
CA ALA A 92 2.25 -22.90 -24.46
C ALA A 92 2.29 -24.36 -24.93
N HIS A 93 2.08 -25.27 -23.98
CA HIS A 93 1.90 -26.67 -24.26
C HIS A 93 0.46 -26.90 -24.72
N ILE A 94 0.29 -27.16 -26.02
CA ILE A 94 -0.99 -27.47 -26.64
C ILE A 94 -0.93 -28.94 -27.06
N GLU A 95 -2.01 -29.67 -26.83
CA GLU A 95 -2.11 -31.05 -27.29
C GLU A 95 -1.89 -31.11 -28.82
N PRO A 96 -1.05 -32.02 -29.33
CA PRO A 96 -0.63 -32.02 -30.75
C PRO A 96 -1.79 -32.01 -31.75
N LYS A 97 -2.94 -32.59 -31.39
CA LYS A 97 -4.15 -32.61 -32.21
C LYS A 97 -4.73 -31.22 -32.49
N PHE A 98 -4.51 -30.27 -31.57
CA PHE A 98 -5.04 -28.91 -31.63
C PHE A 98 -3.95 -27.86 -31.86
N ASP A 99 -2.70 -28.28 -32.07
CA ASP A 99 -1.55 -27.40 -32.27
C ASP A 99 -1.51 -26.81 -33.68
N THR A 100 -2.36 -25.81 -33.89
CA THR A 100 -2.48 -25.07 -35.15
C THR A 100 -2.09 -23.61 -34.98
N VAL A 101 -1.67 -22.94 -36.06
CA VAL A 101 -1.33 -21.50 -36.03
C VAL A 101 -2.48 -20.64 -35.49
N PRO A 102 -3.76 -20.85 -35.87
CA PRO A 102 -4.87 -20.09 -35.29
C PRO A 102 -5.03 -20.34 -33.79
N ALA A 103 -4.85 -21.57 -33.30
CA ALA A 103 -4.92 -21.87 -31.87
C ALA A 103 -3.81 -21.17 -31.09
N ARG A 104 -2.59 -21.13 -31.62
CA ARG A 104 -1.47 -20.39 -31.03
C ARG A 104 -1.71 -18.88 -31.03
N LEU A 105 -2.21 -18.31 -32.12
CA LEU A 105 -2.59 -16.90 -32.19
C LEU A 105 -3.71 -16.56 -31.19
N LEU A 106 -4.67 -17.46 -30.98
CA LEU A 106 -5.69 -17.30 -29.94
C LEU A 106 -5.06 -17.27 -28.55
N VAL A 107 -4.12 -18.18 -28.24
CA VAL A 107 -3.37 -18.16 -26.97
C VAL A 107 -2.62 -16.85 -26.78
N MET A 108 -1.95 -16.34 -27.83
CA MET A 108 -1.28 -15.04 -27.80
C MET A 108 -2.27 -13.90 -27.47
N CYS A 109 -3.41 -13.88 -28.16
CA CYS A 109 -4.45 -12.88 -27.96
C CYS A 109 -5.00 -12.93 -26.53
N LEU A 110 -5.30 -14.13 -26.03
CA LEU A 110 -5.76 -14.33 -24.65
C LEU A 110 -4.69 -13.87 -23.64
N ALA A 111 -3.42 -14.21 -23.84
CA ALA A 111 -2.33 -13.79 -22.97
C ALA A 111 -2.18 -12.26 -22.94
N PHE A 112 -2.44 -11.57 -24.05
CA PHE A 112 -2.44 -10.11 -24.13
C PHE A 112 -3.69 -9.48 -23.46
N VAL A 113 -4.88 -10.03 -23.70
CA VAL A 113 -6.16 -9.44 -23.25
C VAL A 113 -6.43 -9.72 -21.77
N GLN A 114 -6.08 -10.90 -21.26
CA GLN A 114 -6.40 -11.32 -19.89
C GLN A 114 -5.95 -10.32 -18.81
N PRO A 115 -4.71 -9.81 -18.80
CA PRO A 115 -4.26 -8.83 -17.81
C PRO A 115 -5.01 -7.50 -17.91
N LEU A 116 -5.34 -7.05 -19.13
CA LEU A 116 -6.08 -5.80 -19.36
C LEU A 116 -7.51 -5.90 -18.81
N VAL A 117 -8.22 -6.99 -19.10
CA VAL A 117 -9.59 -7.21 -18.60
C VAL A 117 -9.58 -7.37 -17.08
N ARG A 118 -8.63 -8.13 -16.54
CA ARG A 118 -8.49 -8.33 -15.08
C ARG A 118 -8.18 -7.01 -14.38
N GLY A 119 -7.24 -6.23 -14.93
CA GLY A 119 -6.88 -4.92 -14.42
C GLY A 119 -8.05 -3.95 -14.47
N PHE A 120 -8.79 -3.92 -15.59
CA PHE A 120 -9.95 -3.05 -15.77
C PHE A 120 -11.04 -3.37 -14.74
N SER A 121 -11.38 -4.64 -14.56
CA SER A 121 -12.34 -5.08 -13.54
C SER A 121 -11.91 -4.66 -12.12
N ARG A 122 -10.61 -4.81 -11.80
CA ARG A 122 -10.05 -4.36 -10.51
C ARG A 122 -10.22 -2.86 -10.29
N TYR A 123 -9.79 -2.05 -11.25
CA TYR A 123 -9.83 -0.59 -11.13
C TYR A 123 -11.24 -0.03 -11.19
N PHE A 124 -12.10 -0.58 -12.05
CA PHE A 124 -13.51 -0.17 -12.15
C PHE A 124 -14.25 -0.42 -10.83
N THR A 125 -14.15 -1.63 -10.29
CA THR A 125 -14.76 -1.98 -9.00
C THR A 125 -14.27 -1.05 -7.90
N TRP A 126 -12.97 -0.75 -7.90
CA TRP A 126 -12.37 0.12 -6.92
C TRP A 126 -12.81 1.58 -7.04
N LEU A 127 -12.90 2.11 -8.27
CA LEU A 127 -13.35 3.48 -8.51
C LEU A 127 -14.84 3.67 -8.18
N HIS A 128 -15.67 2.67 -8.44
CA HIS A 128 -17.12 2.76 -8.28
C HIS A 128 -17.57 2.48 -6.85
N PHE A 129 -17.08 1.41 -6.21
CA PHE A 129 -17.64 0.91 -4.95
C PHE A 129 -16.81 1.21 -3.70
N LYS A 130 -15.53 1.57 -3.84
CA LYS A 130 -14.62 1.77 -2.70
C LYS A 130 -14.41 3.25 -2.38
N ARG A 131 -15.51 3.98 -2.17
CA ARG A 131 -15.51 5.38 -1.71
C ARG A 131 -16.40 5.54 -0.49
N THR A 132 -15.89 6.22 0.53
CA THR A 132 -16.68 6.55 1.70
C THR A 132 -17.50 7.81 1.42
N PRO A 133 -18.81 7.81 1.76
CA PRO A 133 -19.67 8.99 1.62
C PRO A 133 -19.09 10.25 2.30
N ARG A 134 -19.32 11.43 1.71
CA ARG A 134 -18.71 12.68 2.19
C ARG A 134 -19.18 13.08 3.59
N ASN A 135 -20.42 12.77 3.94
CA ASN A 135 -20.99 13.02 5.26
C ASN A 135 -20.19 12.32 6.36
N VAL A 136 -19.84 11.04 6.14
CA VAL A 136 -19.04 10.24 7.09
C VAL A 136 -17.65 10.85 7.32
N ILE A 137 -17.02 11.37 6.25
CA ILE A 137 -15.70 12.01 6.35
C ILE A 137 -15.77 13.38 7.06
N SER A 138 -16.91 14.07 7.00
CA SER A 138 -17.08 15.41 7.60
C SER A 138 -17.59 15.43 9.03
N THR A 139 -18.26 14.38 9.49
CA THR A 139 -18.70 14.23 10.88
C THR A 139 -17.46 14.13 11.77
N HIS A 140 -17.34 14.94 12.82
CA HIS A 140 -16.21 14.84 13.76
C HIS A 140 -16.58 13.93 14.93
N GLU A 141 -15.60 13.24 15.52
CA GLU A 141 -15.89 12.51 16.76
C GLU A 141 -16.06 13.45 17.94
N HIS A 142 -17.05 13.12 18.77
CA HIS A 142 -17.15 13.66 20.10
C HIS A 142 -16.38 12.75 21.06
N LEU A 143 -15.11 13.08 21.29
CA LEU A 143 -14.37 12.47 22.38
C LEU A 143 -14.96 12.91 23.73
N PRO A 144 -15.05 12.01 24.73
CA PRO A 144 -15.43 12.38 26.09
C PRO A 144 -14.51 13.46 26.64
N ALA A 145 -15.02 14.34 27.50
CA ALA A 145 -14.27 15.48 28.06
C ALA A 145 -12.96 15.06 28.76
N ASP A 146 -12.88 13.83 29.24
CA ASP A 146 -11.72 13.28 29.94
C ASP A 146 -10.60 12.79 29.00
N ALA A 147 -10.83 12.78 27.68
CA ALA A 147 -9.85 12.33 26.72
C ALA A 147 -8.78 13.41 26.46
N LYS A 148 -7.52 13.10 26.76
CA LYS A 148 -6.40 14.01 26.54
C LYS A 148 -6.20 14.30 25.04
N PRO A 149 -6.17 15.59 24.62
CA PRO A 149 -5.81 15.93 23.25
C PRO A 149 -4.31 15.69 23.06
N ALA A 150 -3.92 14.76 22.18
CA ALA A 150 -2.51 14.54 21.88
C ALA A 150 -2.13 15.08 20.49
N ARG A 151 -0.87 15.48 20.36
CA ARG A 151 -0.34 16.14 19.16
C ARG A 151 -0.05 15.13 18.04
N GLY A 152 -0.12 15.61 16.80
CA GLY A 152 0.17 14.82 15.60
C GLY A 152 -1.07 14.09 15.07
N VAL A 153 -1.03 13.64 13.81
CA VAL A 153 -2.13 12.91 13.14
C VAL A 153 -1.60 11.64 12.46
N ARG A 154 -0.28 11.52 12.34
CA ARG A 154 0.40 10.42 11.64
C ARG A 154 0.61 9.20 12.53
N ARG A 155 0.77 9.42 13.83
CA ARG A 155 1.03 8.36 14.81
C ARG A 155 0.14 8.61 16.03
N ARG A 156 -0.36 7.52 16.61
CA ARG A 156 -1.05 7.47 17.89
C ARG A 156 -0.36 6.42 18.74
N VAL A 157 -0.29 6.68 20.03
CA VAL A 157 0.33 5.81 21.01
C VAL A 157 -0.64 5.67 22.16
N PHE A 158 -0.90 4.42 22.52
CA PHE A 158 -1.89 4.03 23.51
C PHE A 158 -1.26 3.09 24.52
N TRP A 159 -1.62 3.27 25.77
CA TRP A 159 -1.15 2.50 26.92
C TRP A 159 -2.29 1.70 27.52
N SER A 160 -1.99 0.49 27.97
CA SER A 160 -2.86 -0.36 28.75
C SER A 160 -2.11 -0.92 29.94
N ASP A 161 -2.68 -0.81 31.14
CA ASP A 161 -2.23 -1.55 32.31
C ASP A 161 -2.97 -2.89 32.49
N GLU A 162 -4.07 -3.10 31.76
CA GLU A 162 -4.97 -4.28 31.86
C GLU A 162 -4.68 -5.39 30.83
N GLY A 163 -3.53 -5.36 30.16
CA GLY A 163 -3.18 -6.38 29.15
C GLY A 163 -3.90 -6.23 27.81
N ARG A 164 -4.62 -5.12 27.57
CA ARG A 164 -5.31 -4.86 26.31
C ARG A 164 -4.29 -4.55 25.20
N ASP A 165 -4.41 -5.28 24.12
CA ASP A 165 -3.51 -5.23 22.97
C ASP A 165 -4.18 -4.59 21.75
N ARG A 166 -3.47 -4.59 20.63
CA ARG A 166 -4.00 -4.12 19.34
C ARG A 166 -5.27 -4.84 18.87
N HIS A 167 -5.54 -6.09 19.28
CA HIS A 167 -6.72 -6.81 18.77
C HIS A 167 -8.00 -6.22 19.35
N HIS A 168 -7.96 -5.81 20.61
CA HIS A 168 -9.04 -5.06 21.25
C HIS A 168 -9.26 -3.71 20.54
N LEU A 169 -8.17 -3.01 20.19
CA LEU A 169 -8.23 -1.78 19.43
C LEU A 169 -8.81 -1.98 18.02
N LEU A 170 -8.31 -2.97 17.28
CA LEU A 170 -8.76 -3.28 15.92
C LEU A 170 -10.24 -3.69 15.91
N GLY A 171 -10.69 -4.47 16.89
CA GLY A 171 -12.11 -4.82 17.04
C GLY A 171 -12.99 -3.58 17.18
N GLN A 172 -12.61 -2.63 18.03
CA GLN A 172 -13.35 -1.37 18.19
C GLN A 172 -13.26 -0.46 16.95
N ILE A 173 -12.12 -0.47 16.24
CA ILE A 173 -11.99 0.24 14.96
C ILE A 173 -12.95 -0.34 13.92
N PHE A 174 -13.02 -1.67 13.78
CA PHE A 174 -13.94 -2.31 12.83
C PHE A 174 -15.39 -1.97 13.15
N GLN A 175 -15.77 -2.06 14.43
CA GLN A 175 -17.12 -1.72 14.87
C GLN A 175 -17.47 -0.27 14.52
N LEU A 176 -16.59 0.71 14.79
CA LEU A 176 -16.81 2.11 14.42
C LEU A 176 -16.87 2.34 12.90
N LEU A 177 -15.99 1.68 12.15
CA LEU A 177 -15.99 1.76 10.69
C LEU A 177 -17.32 1.24 10.11
N GLU A 178 -17.89 0.17 10.67
CA GLU A 178 -19.19 -0.36 10.28
C GLU A 178 -20.35 0.53 10.72
N GLU A 179 -20.36 1.00 11.98
CA GLU A 179 -21.39 1.89 12.56
C GLU A 179 -21.57 3.17 11.73
N GLU A 180 -20.46 3.76 11.28
CA GLU A 180 -20.47 4.99 10.50
C GLU A 180 -20.55 4.74 8.98
N GLY A 181 -20.49 3.49 8.52
CA GLY A 181 -20.57 3.15 7.10
C GLY A 181 -19.33 3.52 6.29
N TRP A 182 -18.14 3.47 6.90
CA TRP A 182 -16.87 3.58 6.17
C TRP A 182 -16.68 2.41 5.22
N ARG A 183 -16.10 2.69 4.06
CA ARG A 183 -15.58 1.65 3.18
C ARG A 183 -14.13 1.36 3.55
N TYR A 184 -13.80 0.10 3.81
CA TYR A 184 -12.43 -0.31 4.12
C TYR A 184 -12.09 -1.68 3.52
N SER A 185 -10.83 -2.07 3.64
CA SER A 185 -10.31 -3.39 3.34
C SER A 185 -9.47 -3.85 4.53
N VAL A 186 -9.62 -5.11 4.89
CA VAL A 186 -8.86 -5.76 5.95
C VAL A 186 -7.64 -6.46 5.34
N ASP A 187 -6.59 -6.60 6.12
CA ASP A 187 -5.46 -7.45 5.76
C ASP A 187 -5.89 -8.91 5.52
N THR A 188 -5.30 -9.52 4.50
CA THR A 188 -5.44 -10.93 4.16
C THR A 188 -4.19 -11.74 4.51
N GLY A 189 -3.23 -11.13 5.20
CA GLY A 189 -1.95 -11.71 5.62
C GLY A 189 -0.79 -11.51 4.64
N TRP A 190 -1.03 -10.74 3.59
CA TRP A 190 -0.07 -10.43 2.53
C TRP A 190 0.28 -8.94 2.46
N ASN A 191 -0.44 -8.09 3.21
CA ASN A 191 -0.25 -6.66 3.16
C ASN A 191 0.57 -6.16 4.35
N GLU A 192 1.47 -5.23 4.09
CA GLU A 192 2.23 -4.54 5.15
C GLU A 192 1.36 -3.69 6.10
N TRP A 193 0.03 -3.72 5.98
CA TRP A 193 -0.92 -2.89 6.71
C TRP A 193 -2.11 -3.71 7.19
N ASP A 194 -2.69 -3.30 8.32
CA ASP A 194 -3.82 -4.01 8.93
C ASP A 194 -5.15 -3.62 8.30
N ILE A 195 -5.35 -2.31 8.06
CA ILE A 195 -6.59 -1.78 7.48
C ILE A 195 -6.27 -0.71 6.42
N GLN A 196 -6.90 -0.82 5.25
CA GLN A 196 -6.97 0.24 4.27
C GLN A 196 -8.36 0.87 4.29
N ILE A 197 -8.46 2.08 4.83
CA ILE A 197 -9.69 2.86 4.90
C ILE A 197 -9.80 3.70 3.63
N TYR A 198 -10.84 3.45 2.84
CA TYR A 198 -11.10 4.22 1.63
C TYR A 198 -11.72 5.56 2.00
N GLY A 199 -11.09 6.65 1.55
CA GLY A 199 -11.57 7.99 1.82
C GLY A 199 -12.37 8.54 0.64
N ASN A 200 -11.85 9.63 0.09
CA ASN A 200 -12.46 10.35 -1.01
C ASN A 200 -11.83 9.98 -2.37
N PHE A 201 -12.21 10.70 -3.42
CA PHE A 201 -11.68 10.53 -4.77
C PHE A 201 -10.15 10.64 -4.87
N TRP A 202 -9.49 11.28 -3.90
CA TRP A 202 -8.07 11.60 -3.95
C TRP A 202 -7.20 10.74 -3.03
N TRP A 203 -7.73 10.36 -1.88
CA TRP A 203 -6.94 9.77 -0.80
C TRP A 203 -7.64 8.60 -0.12
N SER A 204 -6.84 7.59 0.20
CA SER A 204 -7.16 6.55 1.18
C SER A 204 -6.16 6.63 2.33
N ILE A 205 -6.53 6.09 3.49
CA ILE A 205 -5.65 5.98 4.65
C ILE A 205 -5.30 4.51 4.85
N VAL A 206 -4.01 4.25 5.06
CA VAL A 206 -3.51 2.95 5.47
C VAL A 206 -3.14 3.02 6.94
N LEU A 207 -3.67 2.08 7.72
CA LEU A 207 -3.49 1.95 9.16
C LEU A 207 -2.62 0.74 9.45
N GLN A 208 -1.60 0.94 10.29
CA GLN A 208 -0.68 -0.09 10.78
C GLN A 208 -0.64 -0.01 12.30
N THR A 209 -0.72 -1.15 12.96
CA THR A 209 -0.71 -1.29 14.42
C THR A 209 0.44 -2.19 14.86
N VAL A 210 0.98 -1.92 16.03
CA VAL A 210 1.94 -2.79 16.72
C VAL A 210 1.72 -2.69 18.21
N THR A 211 1.79 -3.81 18.92
CA THR A 211 1.78 -3.84 20.39
C THR A 211 3.16 -4.21 20.87
N GLU A 212 3.68 -3.46 21.82
CA GLU A 212 4.90 -3.79 22.55
C GLU A 212 4.52 -4.27 23.95
N ASP A 213 5.18 -5.36 24.35
CA ASP A 213 4.93 -6.00 25.63
C ASP A 213 5.86 -5.41 26.68
N HIS A 214 5.28 -4.90 27.76
CA HIS A 214 5.99 -4.42 28.93
C HIS A 214 5.78 -5.38 30.11
N SER A 215 6.44 -5.11 31.24
CA SER A 215 6.38 -5.98 32.41
C SER A 215 4.94 -6.16 32.92
N GLY A 216 4.57 -7.42 33.18
CA GLY A 216 3.24 -7.80 33.66
C GLY A 216 2.15 -7.66 32.59
N ALA A 217 1.04 -7.00 32.94
CA ALA A 217 -0.08 -6.74 32.04
C ALA A 217 0.07 -5.42 31.24
N LYS A 218 1.23 -4.75 31.34
CA LYS A 218 1.45 -3.48 30.67
C LYS A 218 1.69 -3.70 29.17
N ARG A 219 0.95 -2.99 28.32
CA ARG A 219 1.04 -3.08 26.86
C ARG A 219 1.04 -1.69 26.26
N LEU A 220 1.90 -1.47 25.27
CA LEU A 220 1.98 -0.22 24.51
C LEU A 220 1.57 -0.47 23.06
N THR A 221 0.42 0.05 22.66
CA THR A 221 -0.06 -0.08 21.28
C THR A 221 0.22 1.20 20.49
N ARG A 222 0.96 1.08 19.38
CA ARG A 222 1.21 2.18 18.45
C ARG A 222 0.39 2.00 17.18
N VAL A 223 -0.23 3.08 16.72
CA VAL A 223 -0.95 3.13 15.44
C VAL A 223 -0.29 4.16 14.54
N ARG A 224 -0.01 3.77 13.29
CA ARG A 224 0.53 4.64 12.25
C ARG A 224 -0.49 4.80 11.12
N LEU A 225 -0.78 6.05 10.78
CA LEU A 225 -1.66 6.45 9.69
C LEU A 225 -0.86 7.03 8.54
N ARG A 226 -0.97 6.40 7.36
CA ARG A 226 -0.29 6.84 6.12
C ARG A 226 -1.33 7.23 5.07
N ASN A 227 -1.10 8.36 4.40
CA ASN A 227 -1.87 8.71 3.21
C ASN A 227 -1.43 7.81 2.06
N ARG A 228 -2.38 7.26 1.33
CA ARG A 228 -2.16 6.52 0.09
C ARG A 228 -2.94 7.20 -1.03
N MET A 229 -2.22 7.63 -2.06
CA MET A 229 -2.82 8.24 -3.25
C MET A 229 -3.71 7.22 -3.95
N VAL A 230 -4.90 7.68 -4.33
CA VAL A 230 -5.81 6.91 -5.16
C VAL A 230 -5.30 6.95 -6.61
N THR A 231 -5.57 5.92 -7.44
CA THR A 231 -5.11 5.86 -8.84
C THR A 231 -5.54 7.08 -9.65
N THR A 232 -6.73 7.62 -9.40
CA THR A 232 -7.20 8.88 -9.98
C THR A 232 -6.27 10.05 -9.65
N THR A 233 -5.83 10.19 -8.40
CA THR A 233 -4.87 11.23 -8.01
C THR A 233 -3.58 11.11 -8.79
N VAL A 234 -3.07 9.89 -8.97
CA VAL A 234 -1.87 9.65 -9.77
C VAL A 234 -2.11 10.08 -11.21
N ILE A 235 -3.20 9.64 -11.84
CA ILE A 235 -3.54 9.99 -13.24
C ILE A 235 -3.66 11.51 -13.43
N PHE A 236 -4.45 12.18 -12.57
CA PHE A 236 -4.64 13.63 -12.67
C PHE A 236 -3.35 14.42 -12.46
N ASN A 237 -2.52 14.03 -11.48
CA ASN A 237 -1.21 14.67 -11.29
C ASN A 237 -0.28 14.43 -12.47
N LEU A 238 -0.28 13.23 -13.05
CA LEU A 238 0.56 12.89 -14.19
C LEU A 238 0.17 13.75 -15.42
N ILE A 239 -1.13 13.85 -15.73
CA ILE A 239 -1.64 14.72 -16.81
C ILE A 239 -1.31 16.19 -16.54
N ALA A 240 -1.66 16.71 -15.36
CA ALA A 240 -1.45 18.11 -15.03
C ALA A 240 0.04 18.49 -15.05
N LEU A 241 0.90 17.64 -14.47
CA LEU A 241 2.34 17.85 -14.48
C LEU A 241 2.92 17.80 -15.90
N SER A 242 2.46 16.89 -16.75
CA SER A 242 2.89 16.85 -18.15
C SER A 242 2.49 18.10 -18.93
N ILE A 243 1.29 18.66 -18.69
CA ILE A 243 0.87 19.93 -19.29
C ILE A 243 1.76 21.08 -18.82
N VAL A 244 2.03 21.16 -17.51
CA VAL A 244 2.94 22.17 -16.94
C VAL A 244 4.31 22.05 -17.57
N ILE A 245 4.93 20.86 -17.57
CA ILE A 245 6.24 20.62 -18.17
C ILE A 245 6.25 21.03 -19.65
N TYR A 246 5.24 20.60 -20.43
CA TYR A 246 5.15 20.93 -21.84
C TYR A 246 5.13 22.44 -22.08
N ARG A 247 4.31 23.19 -21.32
CA ARG A 247 4.24 24.65 -21.40
C ARG A 247 5.55 25.32 -21.01
N GLN A 248 6.18 24.85 -19.93
CA GLN A 248 7.48 25.38 -19.48
C GLN A 248 8.61 25.15 -20.50
N LEU A 249 8.58 24.05 -21.27
CA LEU A 249 9.58 23.78 -22.30
C LEU A 249 9.40 24.63 -23.57
N HIS A 250 8.18 25.12 -23.83
CA HIS A 250 7.87 25.94 -25.02
C HIS A 250 7.81 27.45 -24.73
N ALA A 251 7.76 27.84 -23.46
CA ALA A 251 7.82 29.24 -23.06
C ALA A 251 9.27 29.70 -22.88
N SER A 252 9.59 30.90 -23.36
CA SER A 252 10.89 31.55 -23.13
C SER A 252 11.09 32.05 -21.69
N HIS A 253 10.02 32.03 -20.88
CA HIS A 253 9.97 32.49 -19.51
C HIS A 253 9.20 31.48 -18.65
N LEU A 254 9.28 31.63 -17.33
CA LEU A 254 8.48 30.82 -16.41
C LEU A 254 6.99 31.14 -16.59
N ASP A 255 6.24 30.21 -17.19
CA ASP A 255 4.80 30.36 -17.41
C ASP A 255 4.01 30.09 -16.12
N LEU A 256 3.89 31.16 -15.32
CA LEU A 256 3.14 31.15 -14.05
C LEU A 256 1.67 30.75 -14.22
N TRP A 257 1.07 30.92 -15.40
CA TRP A 257 -0.32 30.50 -15.65
C TRP A 257 -0.50 28.98 -15.64
N SER A 258 0.57 28.21 -15.88
CA SER A 258 0.53 26.75 -15.73
C SER A 258 0.88 26.33 -14.30
N VAL A 259 1.88 26.99 -13.69
CA VAL A 259 2.43 26.63 -12.38
C VAL A 259 1.46 26.97 -11.24
N VAL A 260 0.83 28.14 -11.27
CA VAL A 260 -0.04 28.61 -10.17
C VAL A 260 -1.27 27.71 -10.00
N PRO A 261 -2.06 27.39 -11.05
CA PRO A 261 -3.20 26.49 -10.90
C PRO A 261 -2.80 25.09 -10.41
N TYR A 262 -1.67 24.56 -10.89
CA TYR A 262 -1.16 23.28 -10.40
C TYR A 262 -0.74 23.35 -8.92
N GLY A 263 -0.08 24.43 -8.50
CA GLY A 263 0.24 24.69 -7.10
C GLY A 263 -1.02 24.76 -6.21
N ILE A 264 -2.06 25.47 -6.65
CA ILE A 264 -3.36 25.53 -5.96
C ILE A 264 -3.98 24.14 -5.87
N PHE A 265 -3.93 23.35 -6.94
CA PHE A 265 -4.41 21.97 -6.94
C PHE A 265 -3.65 21.09 -5.94
N LEU A 266 -2.32 21.21 -5.84
CA LEU A 266 -1.52 20.50 -4.84
C LEU A 266 -1.88 20.90 -3.40
N LEU A 267 -2.11 22.19 -3.14
CA LEU A 267 -2.57 22.68 -1.84
C LEU A 267 -3.96 22.12 -1.49
N PHE A 268 -4.87 22.08 -2.47
CA PHE A 268 -6.18 21.44 -2.32
C PHE A 268 -6.05 19.95 -1.97
N LEU A 269 -5.20 19.20 -2.69
CA LEU A 269 -4.95 17.79 -2.39
C LEU A 269 -4.38 17.60 -1.00
N TRP A 270 -3.41 18.43 -0.59
CA TRP A 270 -2.81 18.39 0.73
C TRP A 270 -3.84 18.64 1.84
N GLY A 271 -4.70 19.66 1.68
CA GLY A 271 -5.78 19.96 2.62
C GLY A 271 -6.75 18.78 2.78
N ARG A 272 -7.17 18.17 1.66
CA ARG A 272 -8.02 16.97 1.67
C ARG A 272 -7.35 15.77 2.33
N ALA A 273 -6.04 15.59 2.13
CA ALA A 273 -5.28 14.51 2.75
C ALA A 273 -5.19 14.71 4.28
N ARG A 274 -4.99 15.95 4.73
CA ARG A 274 -4.89 16.28 6.15
C ARG A 274 -6.23 16.14 6.86
N ALA A 275 -7.31 16.63 6.26
CA ALA A 275 -8.67 16.50 6.80
C ALA A 275 -9.07 15.03 6.97
N LEU A 276 -8.90 14.21 5.92
CA LEU A 276 -9.20 12.77 5.99
C LEU A 276 -8.37 12.07 7.06
N LYS A 277 -7.07 12.38 7.17
CA LYS A 277 -6.23 11.77 8.19
C LYS A 277 -6.63 12.21 9.60
N SER A 278 -7.03 13.46 9.79
CA SER A 278 -7.54 13.96 11.08
C SER A 278 -8.75 13.17 11.51
N ARG A 279 -9.72 13.02 10.60
CA ARG A 279 -10.95 12.26 10.83
C ARG A 279 -10.69 10.82 11.23
N VAL A 280 -9.80 10.12 10.50
CA VAL A 280 -9.42 8.73 10.82
C VAL A 280 -8.68 8.67 12.16
N ALA A 281 -7.88 9.67 12.49
CA ALA A 281 -7.17 9.70 13.76
C ALA A 281 -8.13 9.91 14.95
N GLU A 282 -9.18 10.72 14.78
CA GLU A 282 -10.26 10.87 15.76
C GLU A 282 -11.02 9.57 15.97
N LEU A 283 -11.37 8.86 14.88
CA LEU A 283 -11.99 7.53 14.95
C LEU A 283 -11.11 6.54 15.73
N VAL A 284 -9.81 6.53 15.48
CA VAL A 284 -8.86 5.68 16.22
C VAL A 284 -8.77 6.08 17.70
N ASP A 285 -8.81 7.38 18.00
CA ASP A 285 -8.81 7.87 19.39
C ASP A 285 -10.10 7.44 20.12
N LEU A 286 -11.26 7.49 19.46
CA LEU A 286 -12.53 6.99 20.01
C LEU A 286 -12.52 5.46 20.17
N ALA A 287 -12.00 4.72 19.18
CA ALA A 287 -11.85 3.28 19.24
C ALA A 287 -10.98 2.85 20.42
N ALA A 288 -9.86 3.55 20.64
CA ALA A 288 -8.98 3.32 21.77
C ALA A 288 -9.70 3.57 23.10
N HIS A 289 -10.47 4.66 23.19
CA HIS A 289 -11.26 4.93 24.39
C HIS A 289 -12.29 3.82 24.67
N ARG A 290 -13.05 3.38 23.67
CA ARG A 290 -13.98 2.24 23.80
C ARG A 290 -13.26 0.93 24.15
N ALA A 291 -12.04 0.76 23.64
CA ALA A 291 -11.18 -0.36 23.96
C ALA A 291 -10.50 -0.23 25.34
N GLY A 292 -10.76 0.80 26.14
CA GLY A 292 -10.14 1.01 27.46
C GLY A 292 -8.63 1.31 27.39
N LEU A 293 -8.16 1.83 26.26
CA LEU A 293 -6.77 2.20 26.03
C LEU A 293 -6.59 3.70 26.26
N HIS A 294 -5.57 4.06 27.04
CA HIS A 294 -5.29 5.45 27.37
C HIS A 294 -4.28 6.05 26.39
N ARG A 295 -4.60 7.22 25.84
CA ARG A 295 -3.70 7.91 24.92
C ARG A 295 -2.53 8.56 25.67
N ILE A 296 -1.31 8.35 25.17
CA ILE A 296 -0.07 8.97 25.70
C ILE A 296 0.70 9.69 24.60
N ASN A 297 1.53 10.68 24.94
CA ASN A 297 2.42 11.29 23.95
C ASN A 297 3.63 10.39 23.70
N ASP A 298 4.14 10.42 22.47
CA ASP A 298 5.37 9.70 22.07
C ASP A 298 6.60 10.09 22.93
N LYS A 299 6.58 11.28 23.55
CA LYS A 299 7.65 11.75 24.46
C LYS A 299 7.52 11.26 25.90
N ASP A 300 6.31 10.87 26.30
CA ASP A 300 6.01 10.43 27.67
C ASP A 300 6.25 8.92 27.82
N VAL A 301 6.59 8.22 26.73
CA VAL A 301 7.00 6.81 26.74
C VAL A 301 8.40 6.74 27.34
N VAL A 302 8.49 6.70 28.67
CA VAL A 302 9.70 6.30 29.37
C VAL A 302 9.84 4.79 29.17
N VAL A 303 10.55 4.40 28.11
CA VAL A 303 11.05 3.04 28.00
C VAL A 303 12.18 2.93 29.01
N GLU A 304 11.92 2.33 30.19
CA GLU A 304 13.03 1.80 30.97
C GLU A 304 13.80 0.85 30.05
N PRO A 305 15.11 1.04 29.86
CA PRO A 305 15.89 0.18 28.99
C PRO A 305 15.68 -1.25 29.47
N VAL A 306 15.12 -2.10 28.60
CA VAL A 306 15.07 -3.53 28.84
C VAL A 306 16.52 -3.98 28.94
N MET A 307 17.00 -4.12 30.17
CA MET A 307 18.34 -4.58 30.43
C MET A 307 18.46 -5.96 29.78
N PRO A 308 19.49 -6.22 28.96
CA PRO A 308 19.69 -7.53 28.37
C PRO A 308 19.64 -8.58 29.48
N VAL A 309 19.03 -9.74 29.23
CA VAL A 309 18.91 -10.83 30.22
C VAL A 309 20.26 -11.13 30.89
N GLN A 310 21.35 -11.03 30.13
CA GLN A 310 22.74 -11.17 30.61
C GLN A 310 23.14 -10.16 31.70
N VAL A 311 22.61 -8.94 31.65
CA VAL A 311 22.88 -7.90 32.67
C VAL A 311 22.00 -8.10 33.90
N ILE A 312 20.78 -8.60 33.73
CA ILE A 312 19.91 -8.98 34.85
C ILE A 312 20.53 -10.16 35.61
N GLU A 313 21.03 -11.18 34.90
CA GLU A 313 21.75 -12.32 35.46
C GLU A 313 23.05 -11.88 36.17
N ALA A 314 23.80 -10.93 35.60
CA ALA A 314 25.01 -10.39 36.22
C ALA A 314 24.71 -9.63 37.52
N ILE A 315 23.64 -8.83 37.56
CA ILE A 315 23.22 -8.09 38.76
C ILE A 315 22.72 -9.05 39.86
N GLN A 316 21.98 -10.11 39.49
CA GLN A 316 21.52 -11.13 40.44
C GLN A 316 22.66 -12.00 40.98
N ALA A 317 23.70 -12.25 40.18
CA ALA A 317 24.89 -12.98 40.63
C ALA A 317 25.75 -12.14 41.61
N ASP A 318 25.79 -10.82 41.45
CA ASP A 318 26.55 -9.92 42.32
C ASP A 318 25.82 -9.62 43.65
N SER A 319 24.48 -9.68 43.67
CA SER A 319 23.70 -9.53 44.91
C SER A 319 23.67 -10.77 45.81
N MET A 320 24.20 -11.90 45.34
CA MET A 320 24.31 -13.16 46.11
C MET A 320 25.73 -13.43 46.65
N ARG A 321 26.63 -12.45 46.56
CA ARG A 321 27.94 -12.44 47.23
C ARG A 321 27.93 -11.53 48.45
#